data_AF-A0A8T6A7X7-F1
#
_entry.id   AF-A0A8T6A7X7-F1
#
_cell.length_a   1.000
_cell.length_b   1.000
_cell.length_c   1.000
_cell.angle_alpha   90.00
_cell.angle_beta   90.00
_cell.angle_gamma   90.00
#
_symmetry.space_group_name_H-M   'P 1'
#
loop_
_entity.id
_entity.type
_entity.pdbx_description
1 polymer ?
#
loop_
_entity_poly.entity_id
_entity_poly.type
_entity_poly.pdbx_seq_one_letter_code
_entity_poly.pdbx_strand_id
1 'polypeptide(L)'
;GYTSNGVGYSGSVNMGYMGGSGNIDVGYNYSKDNQQVNYGVRGGVIVHSEGITLSQPLGESLAIVSAPGARGGHVVNSSGVEVDWMGNAVVPYLTPYRETIVELRSDTLGQNVELQEAFQKVVPTRGAVVRSRFDTRVGYRVLMSLKQANGNAVPFGATAALIDESKPASSIVGEEGQLYISGMPEEGELQVSWGNEQAQRCRVPFRLPENKDNAAIVMVNAVCEK
;
A
#
# COMPACT_ATOMS: atom_id res chain seq x y z
N GLY A 1 -0.48 39.01 21.92
CA GLY A 1 -0.90 40.32 21.37
C GLY A 1 -0.17 41.43 22.08
N TYR A 2 0.15 42.53 21.41
CA TYR A 2 0.83 43.67 22.04
C TYR A 2 -0.17 44.82 22.24
N THR A 3 -0.36 45.26 23.48
CA THR A 3 -1.07 46.51 23.79
C THR A 3 -0.25 47.32 24.79
N SER A 4 -0.20 48.64 24.55
CA SER A 4 0.44 49.63 25.41
C SER A 4 -0.48 49.99 26.58
N ASN A 5 0.13 50.24 27.74
CA ASN A 5 -0.44 50.75 29.01
C ASN A 5 -0.90 49.68 30.02
N GLY A 6 0.03 49.21 30.87
CA GLY A 6 -0.23 48.72 32.23
C GLY A 6 -0.85 47.32 32.41
N VAL A 7 -1.49 46.78 31.37
CA VAL A 7 -2.11 45.44 31.37
C VAL A 7 -1.16 44.47 30.66
N GLY A 8 -0.81 43.36 31.33
CA GLY A 8 0.37 42.58 30.97
C GLY A 8 0.35 41.87 29.61
N TYR A 9 1.54 41.49 29.15
CA TYR A 9 1.75 40.83 27.87
C TYR A 9 1.36 39.35 27.95
N SER A 10 0.65 38.88 26.92
CA SER A 10 0.29 37.47 26.79
C SER A 10 0.58 36.96 25.37
N GLY A 11 1.03 35.71 25.31
CA GLY A 11 1.34 35.01 24.09
C GLY A 11 1.12 33.51 24.28
N SER A 12 0.66 32.86 23.21
CA SER A 12 0.51 31.41 23.16
C SER A 12 1.09 30.87 21.87
N VAL A 13 1.70 29.70 21.96
CA VAL A 13 2.19 28.93 20.83
C VAL A 13 1.65 27.52 21.01
N ASN A 14 0.96 26.99 20.01
CA ASN A 14 0.45 25.63 20.01
C ASN A 14 0.94 24.91 18.75
N MET A 15 1.41 23.69 18.92
CA MET A 15 1.85 22.80 17.86
C MET A 15 1.13 21.46 18.04
N GLY A 16 0.50 20.98 16.98
CA GLY A 16 -0.15 19.68 16.93
C GLY A 16 0.37 18.88 15.76
N TYR A 17 0.57 17.57 15.96
CA TYR A 17 0.96 16.62 14.93
C TYR A 17 0.02 15.42 14.96
N MET A 18 -0.55 15.08 13.80
CA MET A 18 -1.39 13.90 13.61
C MET A 18 -0.61 12.86 12.82
N GLY A 19 -0.12 11.83 13.50
CA GLY A 19 0.58 10.71 12.88
C GLY A 19 -0.31 9.48 12.75
N GLY A 20 0.19 8.43 12.09
CA GLY A 20 -0.57 7.20 11.90
C GLY A 20 -0.81 6.43 13.19
N SER A 21 0.14 6.52 14.11
CA SER A 21 0.12 5.82 15.41
C SER A 21 -0.37 6.66 16.58
N GLY A 22 -0.84 7.89 16.34
CA GLY A 22 -1.31 8.79 17.39
C GLY A 22 -1.11 10.28 17.10
N ASN A 23 -1.70 11.10 17.95
CA ASN A 23 -1.66 12.56 17.89
C ASN A 23 -0.87 13.10 19.07
N ILE A 24 -0.07 14.13 18.82
CA ILE A 24 0.75 14.81 19.83
C ILE A 24 0.45 16.30 19.76
N ASP A 25 0.20 16.92 20.92
CA ASP A 25 0.02 18.36 21.04
C ASP A 25 0.96 18.92 22.09
N VAL A 26 1.56 20.07 21.80
CA VAL A 26 2.40 20.85 22.72
C VAL A 26 1.97 22.31 22.64
N GLY A 27 1.70 22.91 23.79
CA GLY A 27 1.30 24.30 23.92
C GLY A 27 2.14 25.00 24.97
N TYR A 28 2.59 26.21 24.68
CA TYR A 28 3.22 27.09 25.65
C TYR A 28 2.42 28.39 25.74
N ASN A 29 1.97 28.71 26.94
CA ASN A 29 1.22 29.91 27.25
C ASN A 29 2.02 30.75 28.24
N TYR A 30 2.19 32.02 27.92
CA TYR A 30 2.87 32.99 28.76
C TYR A 30 1.93 34.18 29.00
N SER A 31 1.80 34.61 30.26
CA SER A 31 1.13 35.83 30.68
C SER A 31 1.96 36.56 31.74
N LYS A 32 1.54 37.79 32.11
CA LYS A 32 2.24 38.67 33.06
C LYS A 32 2.72 37.96 34.33
N ASP A 33 1.87 37.10 34.88
CA ASP A 33 2.07 36.48 36.19
C ASP A 33 2.12 34.94 36.13
N ASN A 34 2.10 34.35 34.92
CA ASN A 34 1.98 32.90 34.77
C ASN A 34 2.64 32.37 33.49
N GLN A 35 3.25 31.18 33.61
CA GLN A 35 3.82 30.43 32.50
C GLN A 35 3.31 29.00 32.58
N GLN A 36 2.72 28.50 31.50
CA GLN A 36 2.13 27.16 31.44
C GLN A 36 2.61 26.43 30.20
N VAL A 37 3.10 25.21 30.41
CA VAL A 37 3.42 24.25 29.35
C VAL A 37 2.37 23.15 29.40
N ASN A 38 1.66 22.97 28.28
CA ASN A 38 0.68 21.91 28.08
C ASN A 38 1.26 20.91 27.09
N TYR A 39 1.14 19.63 27.38
CA TYR A 39 1.51 18.55 26.46
C TYR A 39 0.48 17.44 26.54
N GLY A 40 0.24 16.77 25.42
CA GLY A 40 -0.73 15.69 25.34
C GLY A 40 -0.39 14.70 24.23
N VAL A 41 -0.61 13.43 24.51
CA VAL A 41 -0.54 12.35 23.53
C VAL A 41 -1.87 11.61 23.55
N ARG A 42 -2.47 11.40 22.39
CA ARG A 42 -3.75 10.69 22.24
C ARG A 42 -3.65 9.70 21.09
N GLY A 43 -4.10 8.48 21.30
CA GLY A 43 -4.05 7.44 20.28
C GLY A 43 -4.97 6.29 20.63
N GLY A 44 -4.93 5.26 19.80
CA GLY A 44 -5.64 4.01 19.98
C GLY A 44 -4.70 2.82 19.83
N VAL A 45 -5.12 1.70 20.40
CA VAL A 45 -4.44 0.41 20.26
C VAL A 45 -5.51 -0.61 19.89
N ILE A 46 -5.27 -1.35 18.82
CA ILE A 46 -6.15 -2.44 18.40
C ILE A 46 -5.37 -3.74 18.42
N VAL A 47 -5.92 -4.74 19.10
CA VAL A 47 -5.41 -6.12 19.09
C VAL A 47 -6.29 -6.93 18.15
N HIS A 48 -5.70 -7.54 17.14
CA HIS A 48 -6.40 -8.33 16.11
C HIS A 48 -5.61 -9.58 15.73
N SER A 49 -6.16 -10.40 14.81
CA SER A 49 -5.57 -11.67 14.40
C SER A 49 -4.16 -11.58 13.81
N GLU A 50 -3.70 -10.39 13.43
CA GLU A 50 -2.40 -10.16 12.78
C GLU A 50 -1.42 -9.41 13.69
N GLY A 51 -1.81 -9.11 14.94
CA GLY A 51 -0.96 -8.49 15.93
C GLY A 51 -1.60 -7.28 16.60
N ILE A 52 -0.77 -6.28 16.88
CA ILE A 52 -1.15 -5.05 17.57
C ILE A 52 -0.85 -3.89 16.64
N THR A 53 -1.87 -3.08 16.35
CA THR A 53 -1.74 -1.89 15.52
C THR A 53 -2.04 -0.65 16.36
N LEU A 54 -1.13 0.32 16.31
CA LEU A 54 -1.32 1.64 16.91
C LEU A 54 -2.08 2.55 15.95
N SER A 55 -2.88 3.46 16.49
CA SER A 55 -3.72 4.33 15.68
C SER A 55 -3.85 5.71 16.27
N GLN A 56 -4.41 6.62 15.48
CA GLN A 56 -5.09 7.81 15.99
C GLN A 56 -6.24 7.41 16.95
N PRO A 57 -6.78 8.36 17.76
CA PRO A 57 -7.92 8.09 18.64
C PRO A 57 -9.07 7.41 17.90
N LEU A 58 -9.61 6.34 18.50
CA LEU A 58 -10.61 5.48 17.87
C LEU A 58 -12.01 6.09 17.96
N GLY A 59 -12.72 6.07 16.84
CA GLY A 59 -14.15 6.31 16.78
C GLY A 59 -14.97 5.07 17.13
N GLU A 60 -16.30 5.19 17.03
CA GLU A 60 -17.23 4.10 17.36
C GLU A 60 -17.13 2.92 16.39
N SER A 61 -16.98 3.19 15.09
CA SER A 61 -16.84 2.17 14.04
C SER A 61 -15.62 2.48 13.20
N LEU A 62 -14.83 1.48 12.85
CA LEU A 62 -13.50 1.65 12.29
C LEU A 62 -13.12 0.51 11.35
N ALA A 63 -12.12 0.73 10.49
CA ALA A 63 -11.51 -0.34 9.68
C ALA A 63 -10.08 -0.61 10.10
N ILE A 64 -9.71 -1.89 10.13
CA ILE A 64 -8.31 -2.34 10.13
C ILE A 64 -7.94 -2.62 8.67
N VAL A 65 -6.96 -1.88 8.16
CA VAL A 65 -6.31 -2.13 6.87
C VAL A 65 -5.23 -3.18 7.10
N SER A 66 -5.22 -4.21 6.26
CA SER A 66 -4.23 -5.28 6.23
C SER A 66 -3.61 -5.32 4.84
N ALA A 67 -2.43 -4.74 4.67
CA ALA A 67 -1.66 -4.67 3.43
C ALA A 67 -0.19 -5.06 3.69
N PRO A 68 0.11 -6.37 3.84
CA PRO A 68 1.46 -6.86 4.16
C PRO A 68 2.51 -6.34 3.18
N GLY A 69 3.61 -5.76 3.66
CA GLY A 69 4.68 -5.24 2.80
C GLY A 69 4.42 -3.87 2.16
N ALA A 70 3.23 -3.27 2.34
CA ALA A 70 2.90 -1.92 1.85
C ALA A 70 3.25 -0.79 2.84
N ARG A 71 4.31 -0.96 3.63
CA ARG A 71 4.74 0.02 4.65
C ARG A 71 4.86 1.43 4.04
N GLY A 72 4.35 2.42 4.76
CA GLY A 72 4.34 3.82 4.33
C GLY A 72 3.23 4.19 3.35
N GLY A 73 2.43 3.21 2.90
CA GLY A 73 1.25 3.46 2.09
C GLY A 73 0.23 4.32 2.85
N HIS A 74 -0.13 5.47 2.30
CA HIS A 74 -1.12 6.35 2.91
C HIS A 74 -2.54 5.89 2.61
N VAL A 75 -3.42 6.03 3.60
CA VAL A 75 -4.86 5.81 3.40
C VAL A 75 -5.52 7.09 2.89
N VAL A 76 -6.29 7.00 1.81
CA VAL A 76 -7.02 8.13 1.22
C VAL A 76 -8.07 8.65 2.23
N ASN A 77 -8.27 9.97 2.24
CA ASN A 77 -9.20 10.67 3.13
C ASN A 77 -8.97 10.44 4.65
N SER A 78 -7.81 9.90 5.03
CA SER A 78 -7.42 9.65 6.42
C SER A 78 -6.06 10.30 6.70
N SER A 79 -6.07 11.60 7.01
CA SER A 79 -4.84 12.39 7.18
C SER A 79 -3.92 11.78 8.23
N GLY A 80 -2.63 11.63 7.87
CA GLY A 80 -1.61 11.05 8.73
C GLY A 80 -1.69 9.53 8.92
N VAL A 81 -2.73 8.85 8.41
CA VAL A 81 -2.84 7.38 8.52
C VAL A 81 -2.00 6.72 7.45
N GLU A 82 -1.05 5.89 7.89
CA GLU A 82 -0.10 5.17 7.06
C GLU A 82 -0.03 3.71 7.50
N VAL A 83 0.27 2.82 6.54
CA VAL A 83 0.56 1.41 6.79
C VAL A 83 1.87 1.28 7.56
N ASP A 84 1.80 0.62 8.71
CA ASP A 84 2.93 0.40 9.59
C ASP A 84 3.91 -0.66 9.04
N TRP A 85 4.93 -0.97 9.84
CA TRP A 85 5.96 -1.94 9.48
C TRP A 85 5.49 -3.40 9.49
N MET A 86 4.38 -3.71 10.15
CA MET A 86 3.72 -5.02 10.07
C MET A 86 2.78 -5.12 8.87
N GLY A 87 2.54 -4.02 8.15
CA GLY A 87 1.60 -3.97 7.04
C GLY A 87 0.17 -3.66 7.46
N ASN A 88 -0.04 -3.04 8.62
CA ASN A 88 -1.37 -2.71 9.13
C ASN A 88 -1.58 -1.20 9.26
N ALA A 89 -2.83 -0.75 9.14
CA ALA A 89 -3.25 0.60 9.51
C ALA A 89 -4.66 0.58 10.09
N VAL A 90 -5.04 1.65 10.77
CA VAL A 90 -6.40 1.81 11.30
C VAL A 90 -7.02 3.07 10.75
N VAL A 91 -8.15 2.92 10.06
CA VAL A 91 -9.03 4.04 9.70
C VAL A 91 -9.92 4.31 10.91
N PRO A 92 -9.69 5.44 11.62
CA PRO A 92 -10.21 5.62 12.98
C PRO A 92 -11.73 5.81 13.05
N TYR A 93 -12.38 6.19 11.95
CA TYR A 93 -13.80 6.48 11.90
C TYR A 93 -14.41 6.05 10.57
N LEU A 94 -15.52 5.32 10.65
CA LEU A 94 -16.42 5.00 9.55
C LEU A 94 -17.86 5.31 9.95
N THR A 95 -18.71 5.65 8.97
CA THR A 95 -20.13 5.86 9.20
C THR A 95 -20.86 4.52 9.26
N PRO A 96 -21.56 4.18 10.36
CA PRO A 96 -22.35 2.94 10.45
C PRO A 96 -23.42 2.84 9.37
N TYR A 97 -23.67 1.61 8.89
CA TYR A 97 -24.70 1.25 7.92
C TYR A 97 -24.57 1.94 6.55
N ARG A 98 -23.38 2.48 6.25
CA ARG A 98 -23.09 3.16 4.99
C ARG A 98 -21.91 2.50 4.30
N GLU A 99 -22.03 2.26 3.00
CA GLU A 99 -20.90 1.85 2.16
C GLU A 99 -19.81 2.92 2.23
N THR A 100 -18.62 2.50 2.65
CA THR A 100 -17.42 3.33 2.71
C THR A 100 -16.34 2.65 1.89
N ILE A 101 -15.62 3.44 1.09
CA ILE A 101 -14.45 2.99 0.33
C ILE A 101 -13.22 3.28 1.17
N VAL A 102 -12.47 2.23 1.50
CA VAL A 102 -11.14 2.33 2.09
C VAL A 102 -10.15 2.17 0.96
N GLU A 103 -9.29 3.16 0.74
CA GLU A 103 -8.39 3.20 -0.41
C GLU A 103 -6.97 3.51 0.05
N LEU A 104 -6.00 2.84 -0.56
CA LEU A 104 -4.57 3.09 -0.37
C LEU A 104 -4.02 3.86 -1.56
N ARG A 105 -3.25 4.91 -1.26
CA ARG A 105 -2.57 5.74 -2.25
C ARG A 105 -1.42 4.99 -2.90
N SER A 106 -1.60 4.57 -4.14
CA SER A 106 -0.60 3.82 -4.91
C SER A 106 0.70 4.59 -5.15
N ASP A 107 0.65 5.93 -5.20
CA ASP A 107 1.82 6.80 -5.39
C ASP A 107 2.71 6.92 -4.16
N THR A 108 2.21 6.49 -3.00
CA THR A 108 2.97 6.51 -1.73
C THR A 108 3.58 5.16 -1.38
N LEU A 109 3.25 4.11 -2.13
CA LEU A 109 3.82 2.79 -1.94
C LEU A 109 5.29 2.77 -2.34
N GLY A 110 6.02 1.81 -1.78
CA GLY A 110 7.37 1.49 -2.26
C GLY A 110 7.36 1.18 -3.76
N GLN A 111 8.46 1.51 -4.45
CA GLN A 111 8.56 1.30 -5.91
C GLN A 111 8.39 -0.17 -6.31
N ASN A 112 8.70 -1.09 -5.41
CA ASN A 112 8.58 -2.53 -5.54
C ASN A 112 7.29 -3.08 -4.91
N VAL A 113 6.25 -2.27 -4.67
CA VAL A 113 4.99 -2.74 -4.11
C VAL A 113 3.84 -2.34 -5.02
N GLU A 114 3.03 -3.30 -5.42
CA GLU A 114 1.78 -3.04 -6.15
C GLU A 114 0.59 -3.67 -5.41
N LEU A 115 -0.57 -3.03 -5.54
CA LEU A 115 -1.84 -3.55 -5.00
C LEU A 115 -2.62 -4.16 -6.15
N GLN A 116 -3.18 -5.36 -5.94
CA GLN A 116 -4.10 -5.94 -6.91
C GLN A 116 -5.37 -5.09 -7.06
N GLU A 117 -5.87 -4.57 -5.93
CA GLU A 117 -6.95 -3.59 -5.87
C GLU A 117 -6.51 -2.46 -4.94
N ALA A 118 -6.58 -1.21 -5.40
CA ALA A 118 -6.18 -0.06 -4.59
C ALA A 118 -7.26 0.37 -3.58
N PHE A 119 -8.47 -0.18 -3.68
CA PHE A 119 -9.59 0.14 -2.80
C PHE A 119 -10.35 -1.11 -2.38
N GLN A 120 -11.05 -1.01 -1.25
CA GLN A 120 -11.92 -2.03 -0.69
C GLN A 120 -13.22 -1.37 -0.22
N LYS A 121 -14.35 -2.05 -0.44
CA LYS A 121 -15.66 -1.58 0.00
C LYS A 121 -16.07 -2.26 1.29
N VAL A 122 -16.47 -1.48 2.29
CA VAL A 122 -16.93 -1.99 3.59
C VAL A 122 -18.23 -1.33 4.01
N VAL A 123 -19.06 -2.07 4.74
CA VAL A 123 -20.31 -1.58 5.34
C VAL A 123 -20.30 -1.94 6.83
N PRO A 124 -19.78 -1.07 7.71
CA PRO A 124 -19.70 -1.38 9.14
C PRO A 124 -21.07 -1.25 9.81
N THR A 125 -21.40 -2.14 10.74
CA THR A 125 -22.47 -1.88 11.72
C THR A 125 -21.95 -0.95 12.82
N ARG A 126 -22.85 -0.41 13.65
CA ARG A 126 -22.46 0.42 14.79
C ARG A 126 -21.58 -0.39 15.76
N GLY A 127 -20.42 0.15 16.11
CA GLY A 127 -19.46 -0.52 17.00
C GLY A 127 -18.56 -1.53 16.28
N ALA A 128 -18.68 -1.67 14.95
CA ALA A 128 -17.93 -2.69 14.22
C ALA A 128 -16.48 -2.29 13.98
N VAL A 129 -15.62 -3.28 14.13
CA VAL A 129 -14.23 -3.26 13.67
C VAL A 129 -14.18 -4.12 12.40
N VAL A 130 -14.24 -3.48 11.23
CA VAL A 130 -14.22 -4.20 9.95
C VAL A 130 -12.80 -4.41 9.48
N ARG A 131 -12.54 -5.54 8.83
CA ARG A 131 -11.24 -5.82 8.22
C ARG A 131 -11.28 -5.50 6.73
N SER A 132 -10.31 -4.75 6.27
CA SER A 132 -10.10 -4.36 4.87
C SER A 132 -8.75 -4.92 4.42
N ARG A 133 -8.78 -6.03 3.68
CA ARG A 133 -7.57 -6.73 3.22
C ARG A 133 -7.20 -6.26 1.82
N PHE A 134 -5.93 -5.94 1.63
CA PHE A 134 -5.35 -5.62 0.35
C PHE A 134 -4.33 -6.69 -0.02
N ASP A 135 -4.45 -7.27 -1.20
CA ASP A 135 -3.46 -8.20 -1.72
C ASP A 135 -2.33 -7.42 -2.39
N THR A 136 -1.18 -7.45 -1.72
CA THR A 136 0.05 -6.76 -2.08
C THR A 136 0.98 -7.69 -2.84
N ARG A 137 1.59 -7.18 -3.91
CA ARG A 137 2.65 -7.84 -4.67
C ARG A 137 3.95 -7.10 -4.42
N VAL A 138 4.85 -7.71 -3.66
CA VAL A 138 6.16 -7.14 -3.32
C VAL A 138 7.22 -7.74 -4.25
N GLY A 139 7.87 -6.90 -5.03
CA GLY A 139 8.86 -7.28 -6.03
C GLY A 139 8.88 -6.29 -7.21
N TYR A 140 9.63 -6.64 -8.25
CA TYR A 140 9.77 -5.78 -9.41
C TYR A 140 8.50 -5.78 -10.26
N ARG A 141 8.21 -4.63 -10.88
CA ARG A 141 7.21 -4.48 -11.94
C ARG A 141 7.92 -4.62 -13.26
N VAL A 142 7.52 -5.60 -14.06
CA VAL A 142 8.22 -5.97 -15.30
C VAL A 142 7.25 -5.92 -16.45
N LEU A 143 7.67 -5.27 -17.53
CA LEU A 143 7.01 -5.34 -18.83
C LEU A 143 7.89 -6.16 -19.77
N MET A 144 7.44 -7.39 -20.05
CA MET A 144 8.16 -8.34 -20.88
C MET A 144 7.61 -8.35 -22.31
N SER A 145 8.49 -8.34 -23.31
CA SER A 145 8.14 -8.66 -24.70
C SER A 145 8.42 -10.14 -24.96
N LEU A 146 7.38 -10.95 -25.09
CA LEU A 146 7.46 -12.39 -25.25
C LEU A 146 7.35 -12.83 -26.71
N LYS A 147 8.36 -13.56 -27.19
CA LYS A 147 8.34 -14.19 -28.50
C LYS A 147 8.43 -15.71 -28.39
N GLN A 148 7.68 -16.42 -29.20
CA GLN A 148 7.84 -17.85 -29.40
C GLN A 148 9.19 -18.14 -30.08
N ALA A 149 9.69 -19.38 -29.96
CA ALA A 149 10.93 -19.81 -30.62
C ALA A 149 10.94 -19.63 -32.16
N ASN A 150 9.76 -19.56 -32.80
CA ASN A 150 9.62 -19.28 -34.24
C ASN A 150 9.69 -17.78 -34.59
N GLY A 151 9.91 -16.89 -33.62
CA GLY A 151 9.98 -15.44 -33.78
C GLY A 151 8.63 -14.71 -33.72
N ASN A 152 7.50 -15.43 -33.72
CA ASN A 152 6.18 -14.85 -33.60
C ASN A 152 5.92 -14.38 -32.16
N ALA A 153 5.07 -13.36 -31.99
CA ALA A 153 4.61 -12.96 -30.66
C ALA A 153 3.85 -14.10 -29.98
N VAL A 154 3.91 -14.15 -28.64
CA VAL A 154 2.99 -14.99 -27.87
C VAL A 154 1.56 -14.49 -28.10
N PRO A 155 0.55 -15.39 -28.27
CA PRO A 155 -0.81 -14.97 -28.56
C PRO A 155 -1.42 -14.10 -27.46
N PHE A 156 -2.23 -13.13 -27.88
CA PHE A 156 -3.07 -12.33 -26.97
C PHE A 156 -3.96 -13.23 -26.12
N GLY A 157 -4.10 -12.90 -24.84
CA GLY A 157 -4.91 -13.67 -23.89
C GLY A 157 -4.21 -14.89 -23.31
N ALA A 158 -2.96 -15.16 -23.70
CA ALA A 158 -2.14 -16.17 -23.01
C ALA A 158 -1.97 -15.78 -21.54
N THR A 159 -2.02 -16.78 -20.66
CA THR A 159 -1.80 -16.60 -19.23
C THR A 159 -0.35 -16.89 -18.90
N ALA A 160 0.27 -16.06 -18.08
CA ALA A 160 1.62 -16.26 -17.56
C ALA A 160 1.58 -16.30 -16.04
N ALA A 161 2.26 -17.27 -15.44
CA ALA A 161 2.38 -17.41 -13.99
C ALA A 161 3.81 -17.80 -13.61
N LEU A 162 4.31 -17.25 -12.50
CA LEU A 162 5.59 -17.63 -11.92
C LEU A 162 5.56 -19.08 -11.44
N ILE A 163 6.62 -19.83 -11.72
CA ILE A 163 6.77 -21.22 -11.24
C ILE A 163 7.27 -21.21 -9.79
N ASP A 164 6.95 -22.26 -9.03
CA ASP A 164 7.43 -22.52 -7.66
C ASP A 164 7.00 -21.53 -6.56
N GLU A 165 5.92 -20.79 -6.77
CA GLU A 165 5.28 -20.00 -5.71
C GLU A 165 3.89 -20.54 -5.31
N SER A 166 3.59 -20.49 -4.00
CA SER A 166 2.28 -20.94 -3.46
C SER A 166 1.08 -20.10 -3.93
N LYS A 167 1.34 -18.84 -4.27
CA LYS A 167 0.41 -17.87 -4.86
C LYS A 167 1.16 -17.09 -5.93
N PRO A 168 1.38 -17.72 -7.10
CA PRO A 168 2.29 -17.16 -8.08
C PRO A 168 1.75 -15.84 -8.62
N ALA A 169 2.63 -14.86 -8.78
CA ALA A 169 2.34 -13.69 -9.59
C ALA A 169 1.86 -14.18 -10.97
N SER A 170 0.68 -13.73 -11.37
CA SER A 170 0.07 -14.11 -12.65
C SER A 170 -0.49 -12.89 -13.37
N SER A 171 -0.44 -12.94 -14.69
CA SER A 171 -0.96 -11.91 -15.57
C SER A 171 -1.30 -12.48 -16.95
N ILE A 172 -1.78 -11.60 -17.83
CA ILE A 172 -2.25 -11.93 -19.18
C ILE A 172 -1.35 -11.21 -20.19
N VAL A 173 -1.00 -11.93 -21.25
CA VAL A 173 -0.27 -11.39 -22.39
C VAL A 173 -1.23 -10.54 -23.23
N GLY A 174 -0.87 -9.26 -23.39
CA GLY A 174 -1.55 -8.30 -24.23
C GLY A 174 -1.15 -8.39 -25.70
N GLU A 175 -1.37 -7.30 -26.44
CA GLU A 175 -1.02 -7.23 -27.85
C GLU A 175 0.50 -7.31 -28.04
N GLU A 176 0.92 -7.78 -29.23
CA GLU A 176 2.32 -7.94 -29.61
C GLU A 176 3.19 -8.79 -28.64
N GLY A 177 2.56 -9.63 -27.81
CA GLY A 177 3.27 -10.46 -26.84
C GLY A 177 3.73 -9.71 -25.59
N GLN A 178 3.18 -8.53 -25.31
CA GLN A 178 3.53 -7.75 -24.11
C GLN A 178 2.91 -8.35 -22.85
N LEU A 179 3.70 -8.54 -21.80
CA LEU A 179 3.25 -9.03 -20.50
C LEU A 179 3.65 -8.04 -19.41
N TYR A 180 2.67 -7.43 -18.75
CA TYR A 180 2.90 -6.69 -17.51
C TYR A 180 2.69 -7.61 -16.30
N ILE A 181 3.69 -7.75 -15.44
CA ILE A 181 3.61 -8.58 -14.24
C ILE A 181 4.37 -7.92 -13.09
N SER A 182 3.85 -8.04 -11.87
CA SER A 182 4.41 -7.41 -10.68
C SER A 182 4.55 -8.37 -9.52
N GLY A 183 5.39 -8.00 -8.56
CA GLY A 183 5.86 -8.92 -7.52
C GLY A 183 6.89 -9.90 -8.06
N MET A 184 7.63 -9.54 -9.10
CA MET A 184 8.62 -10.43 -9.71
C MET A 184 9.91 -10.49 -8.89
N PRO A 185 10.53 -11.67 -8.72
CA PRO A 185 11.89 -11.79 -8.20
C PRO A 185 12.92 -11.31 -9.24
N GLU A 186 14.19 -11.28 -8.86
CA GLU A 186 15.28 -10.88 -9.77
C GLU A 186 15.53 -11.89 -10.90
N GLU A 187 15.30 -13.17 -10.63
CA GLU A 187 15.45 -14.26 -11.59
C GLU A 187 14.41 -15.34 -11.29
N GLY A 188 14.01 -16.08 -12.31
CA GLY A 188 13.01 -17.13 -12.19
C GLY A 188 12.54 -17.65 -13.54
N GLU A 189 11.44 -18.39 -13.52
CA GLU A 189 10.84 -19.00 -14.71
C GLU A 189 9.33 -18.74 -14.71
N LEU A 190 8.80 -18.23 -15.83
CA LEU A 190 7.37 -18.10 -16.05
C LEU A 190 6.85 -19.27 -16.87
N GLN A 191 5.72 -19.84 -16.46
CA GLN A 191 4.93 -20.73 -17.30
C GLN A 191 3.90 -19.92 -18.06
N VAL A 192 3.97 -19.96 -19.40
CA VAL A 192 3.04 -19.28 -20.30
C VAL A 192 2.16 -20.32 -20.99
N SER A 193 0.86 -20.09 -21.04
CA SER A 193 -0.13 -21.02 -21.58
C SER A 193 -1.25 -20.27 -22.30
N TRP A 194 -1.48 -20.62 -23.57
CA TRP A 194 -2.65 -20.17 -24.36
C TRP A 194 -3.59 -21.32 -24.75
N GLY A 195 -3.38 -22.51 -24.19
CA GLY A 195 -4.26 -23.65 -24.38
C GLY A 195 -3.83 -24.87 -23.58
N ASN A 196 -4.51 -26.00 -23.81
CA ASN A 196 -4.33 -27.21 -23.02
C ASN A 196 -3.28 -28.16 -23.59
N GLU A 197 -2.92 -28.00 -24.86
CA GLU A 197 -1.94 -28.86 -25.50
C GLU A 197 -0.51 -28.48 -25.09
N GLN A 198 0.40 -29.45 -25.11
CA GLN A 198 1.80 -29.21 -24.78
C GLN A 198 2.47 -28.22 -25.74
N ALA A 199 2.02 -28.15 -26.99
CA ALA A 199 2.47 -27.17 -27.97
C ALA A 199 1.94 -25.75 -27.72
N GLN A 200 0.96 -25.59 -26.81
CA GLN A 200 0.33 -24.32 -26.44
C GLN A 200 0.81 -23.80 -25.08
N ARG A 201 1.91 -24.36 -24.59
CA ARG A 201 2.58 -24.01 -23.34
C ARG A 201 4.07 -23.84 -23.61
N CYS A 202 4.68 -22.92 -22.89
CA CYS A 202 6.11 -22.71 -22.93
C CYS A 202 6.59 -22.11 -21.62
N ARG A 203 7.90 -22.17 -21.41
CA ARG A 203 8.58 -21.60 -20.26
C ARG A 203 9.44 -20.42 -20.68
N VAL A 204 9.53 -19.43 -19.81
CA VAL A 204 10.32 -18.22 -20.03
C VAL A 204 11.25 -18.05 -18.85
N PRO A 205 12.51 -18.55 -18.92
CA PRO A 205 13.51 -18.18 -17.94
C PRO A 205 13.84 -16.69 -18.11
N PHE A 206 13.95 -15.97 -17.00
CA PHE A 206 14.27 -14.55 -17.00
C PHE A 206 15.26 -14.20 -15.90
N ARG A 207 16.05 -13.15 -16.16
CA ARG A 207 16.88 -12.47 -15.18
C ARG A 207 16.82 -10.97 -15.43
N LEU A 208 16.47 -10.21 -14.41
CA LEU A 208 16.35 -8.76 -14.50
C LEU A 208 17.74 -8.10 -14.63
N PRO A 209 17.87 -7.00 -15.39
CA PRO A 209 19.12 -6.28 -15.57
C PRO A 209 19.60 -5.62 -14.28
N GLU A 210 20.90 -5.33 -14.16
CA GLU A 210 21.51 -4.77 -12.94
C GLU A 210 20.97 -3.36 -12.57
N ASN A 211 20.58 -2.54 -13.55
CA ASN A 211 20.04 -1.19 -13.33
C ASN A 211 18.53 -1.16 -12.99
N LYS A 212 17.97 -2.27 -12.51
CA LYS A 212 16.54 -2.43 -12.20
C LYS A 212 16.02 -1.50 -11.11
N ASP A 213 16.85 -1.10 -10.15
CA ASP A 213 16.42 -0.35 -8.97
C ASP A 213 16.13 1.15 -9.23
N ASN A 214 16.54 1.67 -10.39
CA ASN A 214 16.26 3.06 -10.80
C ASN A 214 15.01 3.20 -11.68
N ALA A 215 14.35 2.08 -12.02
CA ALA A 215 13.23 2.06 -12.95
C ALA A 215 11.93 1.67 -12.23
N ALA A 216 10.89 2.49 -12.38
CA ALA A 216 9.56 2.16 -11.87
C ALA A 216 8.95 0.92 -12.54
N ILE A 217 9.35 0.63 -13.79
CA ILE A 217 8.99 -0.56 -14.56
C ILE A 217 10.24 -1.03 -15.31
N VAL A 218 10.58 -2.31 -15.16
CA VAL A 218 11.74 -2.94 -15.82
C VAL A 218 11.30 -3.55 -17.15
N MET A 219 11.97 -3.19 -18.24
CA MET A 219 11.69 -3.73 -19.57
C MET A 219 12.59 -4.93 -19.86
N VAL A 220 12.01 -6.06 -20.30
CA VAL A 220 12.78 -7.28 -20.63
C VAL A 220 12.27 -7.89 -21.93
N ASN A 221 13.18 -8.37 -22.77
CA ASN A 221 12.84 -9.20 -23.92
C ASN A 221 13.14 -10.65 -23.57
N ALA A 222 12.19 -11.56 -23.80
CA ALA A 222 12.38 -12.96 -23.48
C ALA A 222 11.77 -13.88 -24.55
N VAL A 223 12.37 -15.06 -24.68
CA VAL A 223 11.93 -16.08 -25.63
C VAL A 223 11.24 -17.19 -24.87
N CYS A 224 10.10 -17.63 -25.40
CA CYS A 224 9.35 -18.75 -24.87
C CYS A 224 9.93 -20.06 -25.42
N GLU A 225 10.52 -20.83 -24.53
CA GLU A 225 11.14 -22.13 -24.75
C GLU A 225 10.13 -23.25 -24.47
N LYS A 226 10.22 -24.38 -25.20
CA LYS A 226 9.28 -25.51 -25.01
C LYS A 226 9.65 -26.36 -23.80
#